data_AF-E3CSZ4-F1
#
_entry.id   AF-E3CSZ4-F1
#
_cell.length_a   1.000
_cell.length_b   1.000
_cell.length_c   1.000
_cell.angle_alpha   90.00
_cell.angle_beta   90.00
_cell.angle_gamma   90.00
#
_symmetry.space_group_name_H-M   'P 1'
#
loop_
_entity.id
_entity.type
_entity.pdbx_description
1 polymer ?
#
loop_
_entity_poly.entity_id
_entity_poly.type
_entity_poly.pdbx_seq_one_letter_code
_entity_poly.pdbx_strand_id
1 'polypeptide(L)'
;MRIHVSTTSVPKQFQNKIVIFDSNETLKSKGGIEIKKDKKYSVVGYSSDNHAPLFLGVIVNEQKNTLYVETIESQTELFLEEYLTLKNDLESQIKSLQSELEQLEQDELYREYKIEDLAIKIDDLKEEIEEQEELLTNKKKLIDTERRKNFKRWINRHVLLKFLFWLYRKTS
;
A
#
# COMPACT_ATOMS: atom_id res chain seq x y z
N MET A 1 38.54 -12.50 -36.88
CA MET A 1 37.07 -12.56 -36.95
C MET A 1 36.55 -12.16 -35.58
N ARG A 2 35.85 -11.01 -35.48
CA ARG A 2 35.22 -10.57 -34.24
C ARG A 2 33.96 -11.41 -34.06
N ILE A 3 33.93 -12.26 -33.04
CA ILE A 3 32.75 -13.07 -32.73
C ILE A 3 31.69 -12.11 -32.18
N HIS A 4 30.71 -11.78 -33.03
CA HIS A 4 29.52 -11.05 -32.60
C HIS A 4 28.59 -12.07 -31.92
N VAL A 5 28.58 -12.05 -30.60
CA VAL A 5 27.55 -12.73 -29.81
C VAL A 5 26.24 -12.00 -30.07
N SER A 6 25.20 -12.70 -30.55
CA SER A 6 23.85 -12.16 -30.55
C SER A 6 23.42 -12.02 -29.08
N THR A 7 23.51 -10.81 -28.54
CA THR A 7 23.30 -10.47 -27.12
C THR A 7 21.83 -10.45 -26.70
N THR A 8 20.91 -10.87 -27.58
CA THR A 8 19.47 -10.67 -27.40
C THR A 8 18.81 -11.65 -26.43
N SER A 9 19.44 -12.78 -26.10
CA SER A 9 18.89 -13.79 -25.17
C SER A 9 19.64 -13.91 -23.83
N VAL A 10 20.77 -13.22 -23.68
CA VAL A 10 21.58 -13.25 -22.46
C VAL A 10 21.25 -12.01 -21.62
N PRO A 11 20.79 -12.15 -20.36
CA PRO A 11 20.49 -11.00 -19.51
C PRO A 11 21.71 -10.07 -19.42
N LYS A 12 21.48 -8.74 -19.43
CA LYS A 12 22.55 -7.72 -19.59
C LYS A 12 23.73 -7.90 -18.63
N GLN A 13 23.48 -8.37 -17.40
CA GLN A 13 24.52 -8.63 -16.39
C GLN A 13 25.47 -9.78 -16.70
N PHE A 14 25.06 -10.71 -17.58
CA PHE A 14 25.85 -11.86 -18.00
C PHE A 14 26.55 -11.66 -19.34
N GLN A 15 26.23 -10.59 -20.08
CA GLN A 15 26.81 -10.31 -21.40
C GLN A 15 28.34 -10.19 -21.39
N ASN A 16 28.93 -9.83 -20.25
CA ASN A 16 30.38 -9.74 -20.07
C ASN A 16 30.96 -10.84 -19.16
N LYS A 17 30.11 -11.77 -18.70
CA LYS A 17 30.52 -12.84 -17.78
C LYS A 17 30.41 -14.23 -18.40
N ILE A 18 29.59 -14.44 -19.42
CA ILE A 18 29.43 -15.74 -20.08
C ILE A 18 30.12 -15.72 -21.45
N VAL A 19 30.87 -16.77 -21.76
CA VAL A 19 31.55 -16.93 -23.04
C VAL A 19 31.27 -18.31 -23.63
N ILE A 20 31.02 -18.32 -24.94
CA ILE A 20 30.95 -19.53 -25.76
C ILE A 20 32.25 -19.62 -26.55
N PHE A 21 32.92 -20.76 -26.51
CA PHE A 21 34.21 -20.92 -27.14
C PHE A 21 34.41 -22.32 -27.71
N ASP A 22 35.23 -22.43 -28.74
CA ASP A 22 35.61 -23.70 -29.34
C ASP A 22 37.00 -24.15 -28.85
N SER A 23 37.39 -25.35 -29.25
CA SER A 23 38.71 -25.89 -28.93
C SER A 23 39.86 -25.03 -29.47
N ASN A 24 39.67 -24.32 -30.58
CA ASN A 24 40.73 -23.51 -31.20
C ASN A 24 41.02 -22.27 -30.39
N GLU A 25 40.01 -21.65 -29.77
CA GLU A 25 40.19 -20.54 -28.85
C GLU A 25 41.07 -20.90 -27.65
N THR A 26 41.03 -22.16 -27.21
CA THR A 26 41.89 -22.66 -26.11
C THR A 26 43.34 -22.91 -26.49
N LEU A 27 43.64 -22.99 -27.79
CA LEU A 27 44.98 -23.26 -28.31
C LEU A 27 45.76 -21.96 -28.62
N LYS A 28 45.11 -20.79 -28.54
CA LYS A 28 45.74 -19.50 -28.86
C LYS A 28 46.66 -19.03 -27.74
N SER A 29 47.89 -18.63 -28.11
CA SER A 29 48.91 -18.14 -27.17
C SER A 29 48.74 -16.67 -26.74
N LYS A 30 47.92 -15.89 -27.45
CA LYS A 30 47.52 -14.52 -27.11
C LYS A 30 46.08 -14.29 -27.57
N GLY A 31 45.27 -13.62 -26.76
CA GLY A 31 43.88 -13.34 -27.13
C GLY A 31 42.95 -14.55 -27.05
N GLY A 32 43.39 -15.63 -26.40
CA GLY A 32 42.69 -16.91 -26.32
C GLY A 32 41.90 -17.08 -25.03
N ILE A 33 41.41 -18.30 -24.83
CA ILE A 33 40.65 -18.69 -23.63
C ILE A 33 41.41 -19.75 -22.86
N GLU A 34 41.73 -19.47 -21.61
CA GLU A 34 42.38 -20.41 -20.72
C GLU A 34 41.35 -21.12 -19.85
N ILE A 35 41.32 -22.46 -19.96
CA ILE A 35 40.42 -23.33 -19.21
C ILE A 35 41.18 -24.25 -18.27
N LYS A 36 40.52 -24.66 -17.19
CA LYS A 36 41.02 -25.67 -16.27
C LYS A 36 40.82 -27.07 -16.86
N LYS A 37 41.93 -27.73 -17.23
CA LYS A 37 41.90 -29.04 -17.93
C LYS A 37 41.27 -30.18 -17.10
N ASP A 38 41.23 -30.02 -15.78
CA ASP A 38 40.62 -30.94 -14.83
C ASP A 38 39.09 -30.80 -14.74
N LYS A 39 38.52 -29.73 -15.29
CA LYS A 39 37.07 -29.49 -15.28
C LYS A 39 36.41 -29.95 -16.57
N LYS A 40 35.20 -30.51 -16.44
CA LYS A 40 34.34 -30.86 -17.57
C LYS A 40 33.48 -29.67 -17.95
N TYR A 41 33.64 -29.17 -19.17
CA TYR A 41 32.82 -28.09 -19.72
C TYR A 41 31.69 -28.67 -20.55
N SER A 42 30.47 -28.14 -20.37
CA SER A 42 29.29 -28.59 -21.10
C SER A 42 29.37 -28.17 -22.56
N VAL A 43 29.14 -29.14 -23.47
CA VAL A 43 29.02 -28.88 -24.91
C VAL A 43 27.61 -28.38 -25.18
N VAL A 44 27.49 -27.14 -25.66
CA VAL A 44 26.21 -26.48 -25.95
C VAL A 44 25.83 -26.51 -27.43
N GLY A 45 26.72 -27.00 -28.28
CA GLY A 45 26.49 -27.17 -29.71
C GLY A 45 27.77 -27.50 -30.44
N TYR A 46 27.70 -27.38 -31.76
CA TYR A 46 28.85 -27.55 -32.65
C TYR A 46 28.94 -26.35 -33.58
N SER A 47 30.16 -25.88 -33.82
CA SER A 47 30.41 -24.76 -34.73
C SER A 47 30.06 -25.16 -36.16
N SER A 48 29.40 -24.29 -36.91
CA SER A 48 29.09 -24.50 -38.32
C SER A 48 30.34 -24.63 -39.20
N ASP A 49 31.41 -23.96 -38.80
CA ASP A 49 32.56 -23.72 -39.68
C ASP A 49 33.55 -24.89 -39.65
N ASN A 50 33.71 -25.52 -38.49
CA ASN A 50 34.69 -26.59 -38.28
C ASN A 50 34.09 -27.82 -37.60
N HIS A 51 32.78 -27.83 -37.31
CA HIS A 51 32.07 -28.89 -36.59
C HIS A 51 32.70 -29.22 -35.22
N ALA A 52 33.52 -28.32 -34.66
CA ALA A 52 34.11 -28.49 -33.35
C ALA A 52 33.05 -28.26 -32.26
N PRO A 53 33.14 -28.97 -31.12
CA PRO A 53 32.26 -28.75 -29.99
C PRO A 53 32.43 -27.31 -29.47
N LEU A 54 31.30 -26.65 -29.22
CA LEU A 54 31.23 -25.36 -28.56
C LEU A 54 30.98 -25.57 -27.07
N PHE A 55 31.83 -24.98 -26.25
CA PHE A 55 31.79 -25.03 -24.80
C PHE A 55 31.21 -23.73 -24.24
N LEU A 56 30.53 -23.86 -23.10
CA LEU A 56 30.01 -22.72 -22.34
C LEU A 56 30.78 -22.58 -21.03
N GLY A 57 31.15 -21.35 -20.68
CA GLY A 57 31.81 -21.06 -19.41
C GLY A 57 31.63 -19.63 -18.94
N VAL A 58 32.07 -19.37 -17.71
CA VAL A 58 31.99 -18.07 -17.05
C VAL A 58 33.39 -17.47 -16.94
N ILE A 59 33.55 -16.24 -17.42
CA ILE A 59 34.77 -15.44 -17.31
C ILE A 59 34.96 -15.06 -15.83
N VAL A 60 36.05 -15.54 -15.25
CA VAL A 60 36.43 -15.24 -13.85
C VAL A 60 37.56 -14.22 -13.76
N ASN A 61 38.36 -14.08 -14.81
CA ASN A 61 39.46 -13.11 -14.86
C ASN A 61 39.87 -12.81 -16.31
N GLU A 62 40.56 -11.70 -16.51
CA GLU A 62 41.20 -11.34 -17.79
C GLU A 62 42.62 -10.85 -17.50
N GLN A 63 43.63 -11.50 -18.11
CA GLN A 63 45.01 -11.01 -18.06
C GLN A 63 45.65 -11.06 -19.43
N LYS A 64 46.31 -9.96 -19.83
CA LYS A 64 47.07 -9.88 -21.08
C LYS A 64 46.26 -10.32 -22.32
N ASN A 65 44.99 -9.90 -22.40
CA ASN A 65 44.01 -10.30 -23.43
C ASN A 65 43.61 -11.79 -23.42
N THR A 66 44.00 -12.58 -22.43
CA THR A 66 43.54 -13.97 -22.27
C THR A 66 42.42 -13.99 -21.24
N LEU A 67 41.30 -14.63 -21.60
CA LEU A 67 40.16 -14.82 -20.71
C LEU A 67 40.33 -16.11 -19.92
N TYR A 68 40.24 -16.04 -18.59
CA TYR A 68 40.21 -17.20 -17.71
C TYR A 68 38.77 -17.60 -17.48
N VAL A 69 38.45 -18.84 -17.82
CA VAL A 69 37.07 -19.32 -17.87
C VAL A 69 36.88 -20.55 -16.99
N GLU A 70 35.88 -20.51 -16.12
CA GLU A 70 35.45 -21.63 -15.28
C GLU A 70 34.08 -22.18 -15.71
N THR A 71 33.71 -23.35 -15.17
CA THR A 71 32.40 -23.94 -15.41
C THR A 71 31.33 -23.18 -14.63
N ILE A 72 30.11 -23.11 -15.19
CA ILE A 72 28.96 -22.48 -14.55
C ILE A 72 28.70 -23.08 -13.17
N GLU A 73 28.83 -24.41 -13.06
CA GLU A 73 28.62 -25.16 -11.82
C GLU A 73 29.59 -24.76 -10.70
N SER A 74 30.79 -24.27 -11.04
CA SER A 74 31.76 -23.80 -10.04
C SER A 74 31.55 -22.37 -9.59
N GLN A 75 30.58 -21.67 -10.17
CA GLN A 75 30.29 -20.26 -9.90
C GLN A 75 28.85 -20.08 -9.38
N THR A 76 28.39 -21.01 -8.53
CA THR A 76 27.06 -20.97 -7.90
C THR A 76 26.82 -19.72 -7.07
N GLU A 77 27.87 -19.18 -6.44
CA GLU A 77 27.80 -17.96 -5.63
C GLU A 77 27.33 -16.75 -6.44
N LEU A 78 27.78 -16.61 -7.70
CA LEU A 78 27.35 -15.53 -8.59
C LEU A 78 25.84 -15.54 -8.88
N PHE A 79 25.21 -16.71 -8.84
CA PHE A 79 23.77 -16.85 -9.05
C PHE A 79 22.97 -16.80 -7.73
N LEU A 80 23.60 -17.17 -6.61
CA LEU A 80 22.98 -17.17 -5.29
C LEU A 80 22.97 -15.79 -4.64
N GLU A 81 23.99 -14.96 -4.88
CA GLU A 81 24.11 -13.63 -4.29
C GLU A 81 22.95 -12.71 -4.69
N GLU A 82 22.54 -12.76 -5.96
CA GLU A 82 21.41 -11.99 -6.50
C GLU A 82 20.07 -12.49 -5.93
N TYR A 83 19.92 -13.81 -5.82
CA TYR A 83 18.73 -14.40 -5.20
C TYR A 83 18.62 -14.00 -3.73
N LEU A 84 19.73 -14.03 -2.99
CA LEU A 84 19.78 -13.64 -1.58
C LEU A 84 19.52 -12.14 -1.39
N THR A 85 20.05 -11.29 -2.26
CA THR A 85 19.78 -9.84 -2.21
C THR A 85 18.34 -9.54 -2.51
N LEU A 86 17.76 -10.13 -3.57
CA LEU A 86 16.35 -9.97 -3.90
C LEU A 86 15.45 -10.50 -2.77
N LYS A 87 15.78 -11.66 -2.21
CA LYS A 87 15.05 -12.23 -1.07
C LYS A 87 15.07 -11.30 0.14
N ASN A 88 16.24 -10.78 0.51
CA ASN A 88 16.38 -9.90 1.67
C ASN A 88 15.63 -8.57 1.46
N ASP A 89 15.65 -8.03 0.24
CA ASP A 89 14.90 -6.82 -0.09
C ASP A 89 13.38 -7.05 0.03
N LEU A 90 12.88 -8.16 -0.53
CA LEU A 90 11.48 -8.54 -0.41
C LEU A 90 11.07 -8.79 1.06
N GLU A 91 11.91 -9.48 1.85
CA GLU A 91 11.64 -9.66 3.29
C GLU A 91 11.59 -8.33 4.04
N SER A 92 12.42 -7.36 3.67
CA SER A 92 12.38 -6.00 4.24
C SER A 92 11.11 -5.26 3.85
N GLN A 93 10.70 -5.33 2.58
CA GLN A 93 9.44 -4.72 2.12
C GLN A 93 8.22 -5.34 2.82
N ILE A 94 8.19 -6.67 2.97
CA ILE A 94 7.12 -7.36 3.69
C ILE A 94 7.03 -6.86 5.14
N LYS A 95 8.14 -6.76 5.85
CA LYS A 95 8.15 -6.24 7.23
C LYS A 95 7.67 -4.79 7.32
N SER A 96 8.07 -3.95 6.36
CA SER A 96 7.61 -2.56 6.29
C SER A 96 6.09 -2.49 6.11
N LEU A 97 5.55 -3.27 5.17
CA LEU A 97 4.11 -3.31 4.89
C LEU A 97 3.31 -3.86 6.08
N GLN A 98 3.84 -4.87 6.78
CA GLN A 98 3.22 -5.40 8.00
C GLN A 98 3.13 -4.32 9.10
N SER A 99 4.21 -3.56 9.31
CA SER A 99 4.20 -2.47 10.28
C SER A 99 3.24 -1.33 9.89
N GLU A 100 3.12 -1.02 8.60
CA GLU A 100 2.16 -0.01 8.12
C GLU A 100 0.71 -0.48 8.31
N LEU A 101 0.44 -1.77 8.09
CA LEU A 101 -0.86 -2.39 8.35
C LEU A 101 -1.25 -2.31 9.83
N GLU A 102 -0.35 -2.68 10.74
CA GLU A 102 -0.59 -2.60 12.18
C GLU A 102 -0.91 -1.16 12.65
N GLN A 103 -0.27 -0.16 12.06
CA GLN A 103 -0.55 1.25 12.36
C GLN A 103 -1.94 1.66 11.87
N LEU A 104 -2.32 1.25 10.65
CA LEU A 104 -3.64 1.56 10.09
C LEU A 104 -4.76 0.91 10.91
N GLU A 105 -4.59 -0.33 11.37
CA GLU A 105 -5.55 -1.01 12.24
C GLU A 105 -5.73 -0.29 13.58
N GLN A 106 -4.63 0.19 14.19
CA GLN A 106 -4.72 1.00 15.42
C GLN A 106 -5.44 2.34 15.20
N ASP A 107 -5.15 3.01 14.09
CA ASP A 107 -5.80 4.27 13.71
C ASP A 107 -7.29 4.08 13.46
N GLU A 108 -7.70 2.97 12.83
CA GLU A 108 -9.10 2.61 12.61
C GLU A 108 -9.81 2.39 13.95
N LEU A 109 -9.22 1.59 14.84
CA LEU A 109 -9.76 1.34 16.17
C LEU A 109 -9.95 2.65 16.97
N TYR A 110 -8.98 3.57 16.90
CA TYR A 110 -9.09 4.89 17.52
C TYR A 110 -10.23 5.73 16.92
N ARG A 111 -10.43 5.68 15.60
CA ARG A 111 -11.54 6.37 14.93
C ARG A 111 -12.89 5.80 15.36
N GLU A 112 -13.01 4.47 15.44
CA GLU A 112 -14.24 3.82 15.89
C GLU A 112 -14.63 4.28 17.31
N TYR A 113 -13.68 4.25 18.25
CA TYR A 113 -13.93 4.75 19.62
C TYR A 113 -14.34 6.22 19.64
N LYS A 114 -13.72 7.07 18.81
CA LYS A 114 -14.07 8.48 18.74
C LYS A 114 -15.47 8.71 18.14
N ILE A 115 -15.87 7.89 17.17
CA ILE A 115 -17.21 7.93 16.60
C ILE A 115 -18.24 7.51 17.66
N GLU A 116 -17.96 6.47 18.44
CA GLU A 116 -18.83 6.01 19.52
C GLU A 116 -19.01 7.08 20.62
N ASP A 117 -17.92 7.72 21.06
CA ASP A 117 -17.98 8.84 22.03
C ASP A 117 -18.79 10.04 21.49
N LEU A 118 -18.65 10.35 20.20
CA LEU A 118 -19.45 11.40 19.56
C LEU A 118 -20.93 11.00 19.44
N ALA A 119 -21.23 9.72 19.18
CA ALA A 119 -22.61 9.23 19.11
C ALA A 119 -23.31 9.35 20.47
N ILE A 120 -22.63 8.96 21.56
CA ILE A 120 -23.13 9.14 22.93
C ILE A 120 -23.42 10.62 23.21
N LYS A 121 -22.46 11.51 22.90
CA LYS A 121 -22.67 12.96 23.08
C LYS A 121 -23.83 13.52 22.26
N ILE A 122 -24.07 12.99 21.06
CA ILE A 122 -25.21 13.40 20.24
C ILE A 122 -26.52 12.99 20.89
N ASP A 123 -26.59 11.78 21.46
CA ASP A 123 -27.81 11.30 22.11
C ASP A 123 -28.08 12.05 23.42
N ASP A 124 -27.06 12.32 24.23
CA ASP A 124 -27.17 13.18 25.42
C ASP A 124 -27.72 14.58 25.06
N LEU A 125 -27.21 15.19 23.98
CA LEU A 125 -27.68 16.50 23.52
C LEU A 125 -29.12 16.46 22.99
N LYS A 126 -29.57 15.35 22.40
CA LYS A 126 -30.97 15.19 22.01
C LYS A 126 -31.88 15.13 23.22
N GLU A 127 -31.50 14.38 24.24
CA GLU A 127 -32.25 14.30 25.49
C GLU A 127 -32.37 15.68 26.14
N GLU A 128 -31.26 16.45 26.21
CA GLU A 128 -31.30 17.82 26.73
C GLU A 128 -32.22 18.74 25.93
N ILE A 129 -32.25 18.61 24.59
CA ILE A 129 -33.18 19.37 23.74
C ILE A 129 -34.63 19.00 24.06
N GLU A 130 -34.96 17.72 24.17
CA GLU A 130 -36.31 17.27 24.51
C GLU A 130 -36.77 17.80 25.87
N GLU A 131 -35.90 17.76 26.89
CA GLU A 131 -36.17 18.34 28.21
C GLU A 131 -36.43 19.85 28.13
N GLN A 132 -35.62 20.58 27.37
CA GLN A 132 -35.79 22.03 27.19
C GLN A 132 -37.08 22.37 26.45
N GLU A 133 -37.44 21.60 25.42
CA GLU A 133 -38.70 21.76 24.70
C GLU A 133 -39.89 21.54 25.64
N GLU A 134 -39.86 20.49 26.46
CA GLU A 134 -40.93 20.21 27.42
C GLU A 134 -41.08 21.37 28.42
N LEU A 135 -39.96 21.84 29.00
CA LEU A 135 -39.94 22.98 29.91
C LEU A 135 -40.52 24.24 29.27
N LEU A 136 -40.18 24.53 28.01
CA LEU A 136 -40.74 25.66 27.26
C LEU A 136 -42.24 25.51 27.04
N THR A 137 -42.73 24.32 26.66
CA THR A 137 -44.17 24.09 26.48
C THR A 137 -44.93 24.29 27.79
N ASN A 138 -44.38 23.82 28.91
CA ASN A 138 -44.98 23.94 30.24
C ASN A 138 -45.02 25.42 30.69
N LYS A 139 -43.92 26.17 30.50
CA LYS A 139 -43.89 27.62 30.76
C LYS A 139 -44.92 28.37 29.91
N LYS A 140 -45.05 28.04 28.62
CA LYS A 140 -46.04 28.66 27.73
C LYS A 140 -47.47 28.42 28.20
N LYS A 141 -47.80 27.20 28.63
CA LYS A 141 -49.12 26.87 29.21
C LYS A 141 -49.38 27.70 30.47
N LEU A 142 -48.41 27.80 31.38
CA LEU A 142 -48.55 28.59 32.61
C LEU A 142 -48.83 30.07 32.29
N ILE A 143 -48.02 30.69 31.42
CA ILE A 143 -48.22 32.08 30.99
C ILE A 143 -49.60 32.29 30.36
N ASP A 144 -50.05 31.38 29.48
CA ASP A 144 -51.37 31.47 28.86
C ASP A 144 -52.49 31.37 29.91
N THR A 145 -52.39 30.43 30.86
CA THR A 145 -53.38 30.34 31.95
C THR A 145 -53.44 31.59 32.82
N GLU A 146 -52.30 32.21 33.10
CA GLU A 146 -52.22 33.44 33.89
C GLU A 146 -52.79 34.63 33.12
N ARG A 147 -52.45 34.77 31.83
CA ARG A 147 -53.04 35.78 30.93
C ARG A 147 -54.55 35.63 30.85
N ARG A 148 -55.07 34.41 30.67
CA ARG A 148 -56.53 34.14 30.65
C ARG A 148 -57.19 34.52 31.97
N LYS A 149 -56.57 34.21 33.12
CA LYS A 149 -57.08 34.61 34.45
C LYS A 149 -57.12 36.13 34.60
N ASN A 150 -56.04 36.82 34.21
CA ASN A 150 -55.94 38.27 34.30
C ASN A 150 -56.93 38.96 33.36
N PHE A 151 -57.10 38.47 32.13
CA PHE A 151 -58.11 38.94 31.19
C PHE A 151 -59.54 38.79 31.75
N LYS A 152 -59.86 37.61 32.31
CA LYS A 152 -61.17 37.37 32.94
C LYS A 152 -61.40 38.27 34.15
N ARG A 153 -60.38 38.49 34.98
CA ARG A 153 -60.44 39.44 36.12
C ARG A 153 -60.67 40.87 35.64
N TRP A 154 -60.01 41.29 34.57
CA TRP A 154 -60.15 42.62 33.99
C TRP A 154 -61.56 42.84 33.42
N ILE A 155 -62.07 41.94 32.58
CA ILE A 155 -63.47 41.97 32.11
C ILE A 155 -64.41 42.06 33.32
N ASN A 156 -64.16 41.25 34.35
CA ASN A 156 -65.06 41.18 35.48
C ASN A 156 -65.10 42.44 36.37
N ARG A 157 -64.12 43.34 36.26
CA ARG A 157 -64.09 44.61 36.99
C ARG A 157 -64.90 45.72 36.31
N HIS A 158 -65.23 45.58 35.03
CA HIS A 158 -65.93 46.63 34.28
C HIS A 158 -67.26 46.12 33.72
N VAL A 159 -68.37 46.74 34.14
CA VAL A 159 -69.74 46.34 33.76
C VAL A 159 -69.95 46.41 32.24
N LEU A 160 -69.43 47.45 31.58
CA LEU A 160 -69.50 47.60 30.13
C LEU A 160 -68.74 46.47 29.39
N LEU A 161 -67.53 46.13 29.86
CA LEU A 161 -66.73 45.05 29.24
C LEU A 161 -67.36 43.67 29.43
N LYS A 162 -68.00 43.40 30.59
CA LYS A 162 -68.79 42.17 30.78
C LYS A 162 -69.90 42.04 29.75
N PHE A 163 -70.65 43.12 29.51
CA PHE A 163 -71.75 43.13 28.56
C PHE A 163 -71.27 42.95 27.12
N LEU A 164 -70.20 43.66 26.72
CA LEU A 164 -69.58 43.53 25.41
C LEU A 164 -69.01 42.12 25.18
N PHE A 165 -68.32 41.55 26.17
CA PHE A 165 -67.80 40.19 26.09
C PHE A 165 -68.91 39.13 26.02
N TRP A 166 -70.02 39.34 26.72
CA TRP A 166 -71.19 38.48 26.65
C TRP A 166 -71.83 38.52 25.25
N LEU A 167 -71.97 39.70 24.65
CA LEU A 167 -72.44 39.84 23.27
C LEU A 167 -71.52 39.12 22.28
N TYR A 168 -70.21 39.37 22.37
CA TYR A 168 -69.20 38.71 21.53
C TYR A 168 -69.31 37.18 21.59
N ARG A 169 -69.46 36.62 22.79
CA ARG A 169 -69.61 35.16 22.99
C ARG A 169 -70.95 34.62 22.47
N LYS A 170 -71.98 35.46 22.33
CA LYS A 170 -73.29 35.05 21.82
C LYS A 170 -73.36 35.03 20.28
N THR A 171 -72.49 35.79 19.63
CA THR A 171 -72.41 35.95 18.16
C THR A 171 -71.30 35.15 17.51
N SER A 172 -70.39 34.57 18.31
CA SER A 172 -69.32 33.65 17.87
C SER A 172 -69.68 32.21 18.20
#